data_AF-A0A661GF85-F1
#
_entry.id   AF-A0A661GF85-F1
#
_cell.length_a   1.000
_cell.length_b   1.000
_cell.length_c   1.000
_cell.angle_alpha   90.00
_cell.angle_beta   90.00
_cell.angle_gamma   90.00
#
_symmetry.space_group_name_H-M   'P 1'
#
loop_
_entity.id
_entity.type
_entity.pdbx_description
1 polymer ?
#
loop_
_entity_poly.entity_id
_entity_poly.type
_entity_poly.pdbx_seq_one_letter_code
_entity_poly.pdbx_strand_id
1 'polypeptide(L)'
;MLGATPARPFWNTPALAILFTISALSTGVASILLIRALMGGGSEEIKEKPSSDAYWLTKSDTALIGLEMVIVVLLLLSANMTFSHVESAFAIILGGDLTALFWIGFVAVGLVVPIIIELRYVIPTLLYHKVYTMPRAMEILVCALVLIGGFLLRYIVVIAGQMTGPGVL
;
A
#
# COMPACT_ATOMS: atom_id res chain seq x y z
N MET A 1 14.45 -38.09 1.68
CA MET A 1 14.35 -36.73 2.26
C MET A 1 14.04 -35.75 1.14
N LEU A 2 12.82 -35.80 0.58
CA LEU A 2 12.40 -34.95 -0.55
C LEU A 2 11.19 -34.14 -0.09
N GLY A 3 11.34 -32.82 0.02
CA GLY A 3 10.17 -31.95 0.21
C GLY A 3 10.24 -30.94 1.36
N ALA A 4 11.33 -30.86 2.10
CA ALA A 4 11.59 -29.66 2.91
C ALA A 4 12.29 -28.63 2.02
N THR A 5 11.54 -27.96 1.15
CA THR A 5 12.00 -26.66 0.63
C THR A 5 12.37 -25.83 1.85
N PRO A 6 13.62 -25.34 2.00
CA PRO A 6 13.96 -24.56 3.16
C PRO A 6 13.03 -23.34 3.17
N ALA A 7 12.24 -23.23 4.23
CA ALA A 7 11.27 -22.16 4.35
C ALA A 7 12.06 -20.85 4.32
N ARG A 8 11.78 -20.00 3.34
CA ARG A 8 12.37 -18.65 3.25
C ARG A 8 11.87 -17.88 4.47
N PRO A 9 12.73 -17.55 5.45
CA PRO A 9 12.29 -16.98 6.72
C PRO A 9 11.45 -15.72 6.53
N PHE A 10 11.78 -14.91 5.51
CA PHE A 10 11.04 -13.71 5.14
C PHE A 10 9.58 -13.98 4.74
N TRP A 11 9.32 -14.98 3.89
CA TRP A 11 7.98 -15.32 3.42
C TRP A 11 7.13 -16.06 4.47
N ASN A 12 7.75 -16.54 5.55
CA ASN A 12 7.06 -17.22 6.65
C ASN A 12 6.59 -16.24 7.76
N THR A 13 6.38 -14.97 7.42
CA THR A 13 5.91 -13.95 8.36
C THR A 13 4.42 -13.68 8.15
N PRO A 14 3.55 -13.96 9.13
CA PRO A 14 2.10 -13.76 8.98
C PRO A 14 1.72 -12.32 8.63
N ALA A 15 2.43 -11.33 9.19
CA ALA A 15 2.21 -9.92 8.90
C ALA A 15 2.40 -9.58 7.41
N LEU A 16 3.36 -10.23 6.74
CA LEU A 16 3.63 -10.02 5.31
C LEU A 16 2.51 -10.58 4.43
N ALA A 17 1.97 -11.74 4.78
CA ALA A 17 0.83 -12.34 4.07
C ALA A 17 -0.43 -11.46 4.18
N ILE A 18 -0.68 -10.91 5.38
CA ILE A 18 -1.78 -9.97 5.61
C ILE A 18 -1.54 -8.66 4.83
N LEU A 19 -0.31 -8.11 4.88
CA LEU A 19 0.05 -6.89 4.16
C LEU A 19 -0.17 -7.05 2.65
N PHE A 20 0.25 -8.18 2.08
CA PHE A 20 0.07 -8.48 0.66
C PHE A 20 -1.41 -8.55 0.27
N THR A 21 -2.25 -9.12 1.14
CA THR A 21 -3.69 -9.26 0.91
C THR A 21 -4.39 -7.90 0.94
N ILE A 22 -4.11 -7.10 1.98
CA ILE A 22 -4.68 -5.75 2.09
C ILE A 22 -4.19 -4.86 0.95
N SER A 23 -2.92 -4.98 0.55
CA SER A 23 -2.39 -4.23 -0.59
C SER A 23 -3.01 -4.64 -1.93
N ALA A 24 -3.30 -5.92 -2.11
CA ALA A 24 -4.07 -6.37 -3.26
C ALA A 24 -5.48 -5.76 -3.30
N LEU A 25 -6.13 -5.64 -2.15
CA LEU A 25 -7.43 -4.99 -2.05
C LEU A 25 -7.35 -3.48 -2.34
N SER A 26 -6.39 -2.77 -1.74
CA SER A 26 -6.19 -1.33 -1.98
C SER A 26 -5.88 -1.04 -3.45
N THR A 27 -4.92 -1.76 -4.04
CA THR A 27 -4.61 -1.60 -5.48
C THR A 27 -5.80 -1.93 -6.39
N GLY A 28 -6.68 -2.86 -6.00
CA GLY A 28 -7.94 -3.13 -6.69
C GLY A 28 -8.92 -1.95 -6.64
N VAL A 29 -9.11 -1.36 -5.46
CA VAL A 29 -9.96 -0.17 -5.27
C VAL A 29 -9.40 1.03 -6.03
N ALA A 30 -8.10 1.31 -5.90
CA ALA A 30 -7.40 2.37 -6.63
C ALA A 30 -7.50 2.20 -8.16
N SER A 31 -7.47 0.97 -8.67
CA SER A 31 -7.66 0.70 -10.11
C SER A 31 -9.05 1.09 -10.59
N ILE A 32 -10.09 0.78 -9.81
CA ILE A 32 -11.48 1.12 -10.14
C ILE A 32 -11.66 2.65 -10.14
N LEU A 33 -11.13 3.33 -9.12
CA LEU A 33 -11.13 4.80 -9.03
C LEU A 33 -10.38 5.44 -10.19
N LEU A 34 -9.21 4.91 -10.55
CA LEU A 34 -8.41 5.42 -11.67
C LEU A 34 -9.16 5.30 -13.01
N ILE A 35 -9.72 4.12 -13.30
CA ILE A 35 -10.48 3.88 -14.54
C ILE A 35 -11.67 4.83 -14.61
N ARG A 36 -12.40 4.99 -13.50
CA ARG A 36 -13.51 5.94 -13.40
C ARG A 36 -13.06 7.37 -13.67
N ALA A 37 -11.96 7.81 -13.05
CA ALA A 37 -11.44 9.16 -13.19
C ALA A 37 -10.95 9.46 -14.62
N LEU A 38 -10.37 8.46 -15.30
CA LEU A 38 -9.92 8.57 -16.69
C LEU A 38 -11.09 8.55 -17.69
N MET A 39 -12.06 7.65 -17.50
CA MET A 39 -13.22 7.52 -18.41
C MET A 39 -14.27 8.62 -18.23
N GLY A 40 -14.31 9.27 -17.06
CA GLY A 40 -15.21 10.40 -16.78
C GLY A 40 -14.90 11.70 -17.56
N GLY A 41 -13.90 11.68 -18.45
CA GLY A 41 -13.44 12.84 -19.25
C GLY A 41 -14.25 13.17 -20.50
N GLY A 42 -15.24 12.36 -20.89
CA GLY A 42 -16.01 12.55 -22.13
C GLY A 42 -17.22 13.50 -22.04
N SER A 43 -17.51 14.07 -20.87
CA SER A 43 -18.72 14.89 -20.67
C SER A 43 -18.40 16.07 -19.78
N GLU A 44 -18.30 17.26 -20.37
CA GLU A 44 -18.23 18.55 -19.66
C GLU A 44 -19.50 18.84 -18.84
N GLU A 45 -20.57 18.08 -19.03
CA GLU A 45 -21.74 18.11 -18.17
C GLU A 45 -21.62 16.96 -17.19
N ILE A 46 -21.20 17.27 -15.97
CA ILE A 46 -21.86 16.83 -14.75
C ILE A 46 -21.08 17.46 -13.58
N LYS A 47 -21.53 18.67 -13.26
CA LYS A 47 -21.43 19.33 -11.96
C LYS A 47 -22.35 18.64 -10.94
N GLU A 48 -22.62 17.35 -11.11
CA GLU A 48 -23.44 16.58 -10.19
C GLU A 48 -22.55 16.14 -9.04
N LYS A 49 -23.17 16.18 -7.87
CA LYS A 49 -22.68 15.64 -6.62
C LYS A 49 -21.81 14.40 -6.87
N PRO A 50 -20.67 14.24 -6.18
CA PRO A 50 -20.01 12.93 -6.15
C PRO A 50 -21.11 11.92 -5.83
N SER A 51 -21.37 10.99 -6.75
CA SER A 51 -22.30 9.91 -6.50
C SER A 51 -21.91 9.30 -5.16
N SER A 52 -22.88 9.02 -4.29
CA SER A 52 -22.63 8.45 -2.95
C SER A 52 -21.56 7.35 -3.01
N ASP A 53 -21.60 6.54 -4.06
CA ASP A 53 -20.67 5.44 -4.35
C ASP A 53 -19.21 5.87 -4.52
N ALA A 54 -18.93 7.03 -5.13
CA ALA A 54 -17.57 7.57 -5.25
C ALA A 54 -16.96 7.83 -3.88
N TYR A 55 -17.75 8.46 -3.02
CA TYR A 55 -17.34 8.83 -1.69
C TYR A 55 -17.10 7.59 -0.82
N TRP A 56 -17.97 6.58 -0.92
CA TRP A 56 -17.76 5.30 -0.25
C TRP A 56 -16.50 4.59 -0.71
N LEU A 57 -16.20 4.64 -2.02
CA LEU A 57 -15.03 3.98 -2.59
C LEU A 57 -13.72 4.69 -2.18
N THR A 58 -13.66 6.02 -2.25
CA THR A 58 -12.50 6.78 -1.72
C THR A 58 -12.35 6.58 -0.21
N LYS A 59 -13.43 6.62 0.56
CA LYS A 59 -13.37 6.36 2.00
C LYS A 59 -12.82 4.95 2.30
N SER A 60 -13.21 3.96 1.50
CA SER A 60 -12.67 2.60 1.60
C SER A 60 -11.19 2.56 1.26
N ASP A 61 -10.75 3.28 0.22
CA ASP A 61 -9.33 3.36 -0.15
C ASP A 61 -8.49 3.95 0.98
N THR A 62 -8.93 5.09 1.55
CA THR A 62 -8.27 5.71 2.71
C THR A 62 -8.17 4.76 3.91
N ALA A 63 -9.23 3.99 4.17
CA ALA A 63 -9.24 3.01 5.25
C ALA A 63 -8.26 1.86 5.00
N LEU A 64 -8.14 1.41 3.75
CA LEU A 64 -7.19 0.35 3.35
C LEU A 64 -5.74 0.84 3.47
N ILE A 65 -5.42 2.05 2.99
CA ILE A 65 -4.07 2.64 3.15
C ILE A 65 -3.72 2.79 4.63
N GLY A 66 -4.68 3.23 5.46
CA GLY A 66 -4.52 3.31 6.91
C GLY A 66 -4.22 1.93 7.54
N LEU A 67 -4.95 0.89 7.10
CA LEU A 67 -4.72 -0.48 7.55
C LEU A 67 -3.35 -1.02 7.10
N GLU A 68 -2.92 -0.74 5.86
CA GLU A 68 -1.58 -1.08 5.38
C GLU A 68 -0.50 -0.48 6.29
N MET A 69 -0.61 0.81 6.64
CA MET A 69 0.35 1.44 7.56
C MET A 69 0.40 0.75 8.92
N VAL A 70 -0.75 0.38 9.49
CA VAL A 70 -0.78 -0.37 10.76
C VAL A 70 -0.07 -1.71 10.62
N ILE A 71 -0.31 -2.43 9.53
CA ILE A 71 0.34 -3.72 9.28
C ILE A 71 1.84 -3.55 9.04
N VAL A 72 2.27 -2.49 8.35
CA VAL A 72 3.69 -2.14 8.19
C VAL A 72 4.34 -1.91 9.55
N VAL A 73 3.69 -1.16 10.45
CA VAL A 73 4.21 -0.98 11.82
C VAL A 73 4.29 -2.31 12.56
N LEU A 74 3.27 -3.17 12.46
CA LEU A 74 3.30 -4.52 13.05
C LEU A 74 4.42 -5.39 12.46
N LEU A 75 4.67 -5.28 11.16
CA LEU A 75 5.77 -5.96 10.48
C LEU A 75 7.12 -5.49 11.06
N LEU A 76 7.32 -4.19 11.23
CA LEU A 76 8.54 -3.63 11.83
C LEU A 76 8.71 -4.04 13.30
N LEU A 77 7.64 -4.03 14.10
CA LEU A 77 7.70 -4.48 15.49
C LEU A 77 8.03 -5.98 15.60
N SER A 78 7.45 -6.81 14.74
CA SER A 78 7.74 -8.26 14.72
C SER A 78 9.18 -8.55 14.26
N ALA A 79 9.73 -7.74 13.35
CA ALA A 79 11.14 -7.81 12.98
C ALA A 79 12.08 -7.50 14.16
N ASN A 80 11.75 -6.52 15.00
CA ASN A 80 12.59 -6.13 16.15
C ASN A 80 12.51 -7.09 17.35
N MET A 81 11.44 -7.89 17.48
CA MET A 81 11.28 -8.83 18.61
C MET A 81 11.91 -10.22 18.36
N THR A 82 12.38 -10.53 17.16
CA THR A 82 12.78 -11.91 16.81
C THR A 82 14.31 -12.10 16.85
N PHE A 83 14.82 -12.74 17.91
CA PHE A 83 16.24 -12.80 18.31
C PHE A 83 17.18 -13.80 17.59
N SER A 84 16.85 -14.43 16.46
CA SER A 84 17.75 -15.51 15.97
C SER A 84 17.84 -15.80 14.47
N HIS A 85 16.76 -15.80 13.70
CA HIS A 85 16.82 -16.20 12.27
C HIS A 85 16.00 -15.31 11.31
N VAL A 86 15.18 -14.41 11.86
CA VAL A 86 14.32 -13.49 11.10
C VAL A 86 14.95 -12.10 11.00
N GLU A 87 15.83 -11.75 11.94
CA GLU A 87 16.55 -10.47 12.00
C GLU A 87 17.38 -10.22 10.73
N SER A 88 18.08 -11.24 10.22
CA SER A 88 18.88 -11.17 8.99
C SER A 88 18.02 -10.98 7.73
N ALA A 89 16.78 -11.47 7.73
CA ALA A 89 15.85 -11.31 6.61
C ALA A 89 15.29 -9.88 6.52
N PHE A 90 15.01 -9.26 7.67
CA PHE A 90 14.53 -7.88 7.74
C PHE A 90 15.66 -6.85 7.67
N ALA A 91 16.90 -7.23 7.99
CA ALA A 91 18.07 -6.38 7.79
C ALA A 91 18.18 -5.88 6.34
N ILE A 92 17.74 -6.67 5.35
CA ILE A 92 17.72 -6.29 3.93
C ILE A 92 16.80 -5.09 3.65
N ILE A 93 15.71 -4.95 4.42
CA ILE A 93 14.69 -3.90 4.30
C ILE A 93 14.94 -2.73 5.26
N LEU A 94 15.63 -2.98 6.38
CA LEU A 94 15.92 -1.98 7.40
C LEU A 94 17.28 -1.29 7.24
N GLY A 95 18.26 -1.96 6.63
CA GLY A 95 19.60 -1.40 6.40
C GLY A 95 20.36 -1.95 5.18
N GLY A 96 19.74 -2.81 4.36
CA GLY A 96 20.33 -3.36 3.14
C GLY A 96 19.82 -2.69 1.86
N ASP A 97 20.06 -3.36 0.72
CA ASP A 97 19.84 -2.82 -0.63
C ASP A 97 18.39 -2.40 -0.93
N LEU A 98 17.40 -3.00 -0.25
CA LEU A 98 15.98 -2.70 -0.45
C LEU A 98 15.45 -1.60 0.48
N THR A 99 16.28 -1.07 1.39
CA THR A 99 15.86 -0.08 2.39
C THR A 99 15.33 1.20 1.76
N ALA A 100 16.04 1.73 0.77
CA ALA A 100 15.61 2.95 0.07
C ALA A 100 14.28 2.72 -0.68
N LEU A 101 14.14 1.58 -1.36
CA LEU A 101 12.91 1.19 -2.05
C LEU A 101 11.73 1.03 -1.10
N PHE A 102 11.95 0.45 0.08
CA PHE A 102 10.91 0.29 1.09
C PHE A 102 10.50 1.61 1.71
N TRP A 103 11.44 2.40 2.24
CA TRP A 103 11.11 3.62 2.97
C TRP A 103 10.70 4.78 2.05
N ILE A 104 11.45 5.02 0.98
CA ILE A 104 11.16 6.14 0.08
C ILE A 104 10.08 5.73 -0.92
N GLY A 105 10.23 4.56 -1.55
CA GLY A 105 9.31 4.09 -2.57
C GLY A 105 7.96 3.66 -1.99
N PHE A 106 7.94 2.64 -1.14
CA PHE A 106 6.67 2.10 -0.64
C PHE A 106 6.07 2.96 0.48
N VAL A 107 6.82 3.26 1.56
CA VAL A 107 6.27 3.98 2.72
C VAL A 107 5.99 5.44 2.38
N ALA A 108 6.97 6.20 1.90
CA ALA A 108 6.76 7.62 1.64
C ALA A 108 5.85 7.85 0.42
N VAL A 109 6.20 7.32 -0.75
CA VAL A 109 5.46 7.57 -2.00
C VAL A 109 4.17 6.73 -2.10
N GLY A 110 4.20 5.48 -1.65
CA GLY A 110 3.05 4.56 -1.76
C GLY A 110 2.01 4.65 -0.63
N LEU A 111 2.35 5.18 0.55
CA LEU A 111 1.43 5.26 1.69
C LEU A 111 1.26 6.70 2.20
N VAL A 112 2.36 7.35 2.59
CA VAL A 112 2.32 8.66 3.28
C VAL A 112 1.80 9.78 2.37
N VAL A 113 2.28 9.88 1.13
CA VAL A 113 1.80 10.91 0.20
C VAL A 113 0.31 10.71 -0.13
N PRO A 114 -0.15 9.51 -0.55
CA PRO A 114 -1.57 9.23 -0.78
C PRO A 114 -2.45 9.60 0.41
N ILE A 115 -2.09 9.12 1.62
CA ILE A 115 -2.95 9.32 2.79
C ILE A 115 -3.03 10.78 3.22
N ILE A 116 -1.95 11.56 3.09
CA ILE A 116 -1.98 13.00 3.39
C ILE A 116 -2.93 13.73 2.44
N ILE A 117 -2.87 13.39 1.15
CA ILE A 117 -3.74 13.98 0.14
C ILE A 117 -5.19 13.58 0.43
N GLU A 118 -5.49 12.29 0.59
CA GLU A 118 -6.86 11.83 0.83
C GLU A 118 -7.45 12.40 2.12
N LEU A 119 -6.71 12.36 3.25
CA LEU A 119 -7.18 12.92 4.51
C LEU A 119 -7.50 14.42 4.38
N ARG A 120 -6.75 15.18 3.57
CA ARG A 120 -7.02 16.60 3.35
C ARG A 120 -8.39 16.86 2.69
N TYR A 121 -8.90 15.92 1.89
CA TYR A 121 -10.21 16.01 1.21
C TYR A 121 -11.33 15.26 1.97
N VAL A 122 -10.99 14.17 2.66
CA VAL A 122 -11.95 13.34 3.42
C VAL A 122 -12.28 13.96 4.78
N ILE A 123 -11.31 14.50 5.52
CA ILE A 123 -11.53 15.07 6.88
C ILE A 123 -12.58 16.20 6.87
N PRO A 124 -12.52 17.21 5.97
CA PRO A 124 -13.52 18.28 5.95
C PRO A 124 -14.93 17.78 5.65
N THR A 125 -15.02 16.72 4.84
CA THR A 125 -16.28 16.07 4.48
C THR A 125 -16.85 15.31 5.67
N LEU A 126 -16.02 14.56 6.40
CA LEU A 126 -16.43 13.77 7.58
C LEU A 126 -16.79 14.63 8.80
N LEU A 127 -15.98 15.63 9.13
CA LEU A 127 -16.15 16.43 10.36
C LEU A 127 -17.13 17.60 10.17
N TYR A 128 -17.10 18.25 9.00
CA TYR A 128 -17.83 19.49 8.77
C TYR A 128 -18.96 19.35 7.74
N HIS A 129 -19.28 18.12 7.30
CA HIS A 129 -20.31 17.82 6.30
C HIS A 129 -20.16 18.66 5.01
N LYS A 130 -18.94 19.09 4.68
CA LYS A 130 -18.67 19.84 3.44
C LYS A 130 -18.80 18.91 2.24
N VAL A 131 -19.17 19.49 1.09
CA VAL A 131 -19.25 18.74 -0.17
C VAL A 131 -17.85 18.25 -0.55
N TYR A 132 -17.71 16.94 -0.71
CA TYR A 132 -16.49 16.32 -1.20
C TYR A 132 -16.17 16.86 -2.60
N THR A 133 -15.04 17.54 -2.73
CA THR A 133 -14.58 18.16 -3.99
C THR A 133 -13.10 17.86 -4.16
N MET A 134 -12.79 16.66 -4.65
CA MET A 134 -11.43 16.31 -5.06
C MET A 134 -11.28 16.57 -6.56
N PRO A 135 -10.27 17.35 -7.00
CA PRO A 135 -9.99 17.52 -8.40
C PRO A 135 -9.63 16.18 -9.06
N ARG A 136 -10.14 15.92 -10.27
CA ARG A 136 -9.86 14.68 -11.01
C ARG A 136 -8.36 14.39 -11.14
N ALA A 137 -7.55 15.41 -11.37
CA ALA A 137 -6.09 15.28 -11.46
C ALA A 137 -5.46 14.77 -10.15
N MET A 138 -5.98 15.18 -9.00
CA MET A 138 -5.52 14.70 -7.69
C MET A 138 -5.98 13.26 -7.44
N GLU A 139 -7.20 12.90 -7.83
CA GLU A 139 -7.71 11.53 -7.71
C GLU A 139 -6.86 10.56 -8.55
N ILE A 140 -6.57 10.92 -9.79
CA ILE A 140 -5.67 10.16 -10.69
C ILE A 140 -4.27 10.04 -10.07
N LEU A 141 -3.73 11.13 -9.52
CA LEU A 141 -2.41 11.14 -8.88
C LEU A 141 -2.36 10.18 -7.68
N VAL A 142 -3.33 10.26 -6.77
CA VAL A 142 -3.41 9.36 -5.60
C VAL A 142 -3.52 7.91 -6.04
N CYS A 143 -4.42 7.60 -6.97
CA CYS A 143 -4.56 6.23 -7.48
C CYS A 143 -3.25 5.72 -8.11
N ALA A 144 -2.57 6.55 -8.91
CA ALA A 144 -1.28 6.19 -9.50
C ALA A 144 -0.21 5.92 -8.43
N LEU A 145 -0.14 6.74 -7.39
CA LEU A 145 0.79 6.56 -6.27
C LEU A 145 0.52 5.27 -5.50
N VAL A 146 -0.75 4.95 -5.21
CA VAL A 146 -1.15 3.70 -4.54
C VAL A 146 -0.80 2.48 -5.39
N LEU A 147 -1.04 2.54 -6.71
CA LEU A 147 -0.67 1.46 -7.63
C LEU A 147 0.84 1.25 -7.70
N ILE A 148 1.62 2.34 -7.77
CA ILE A 148 3.09 2.29 -7.74
C ILE A 148 3.56 1.72 -6.39
N GLY A 149 2.99 2.16 -5.28
CA GLY A 149 3.28 1.66 -3.95
C GLY A 149 3.04 0.15 -3.83
N GLY A 150 1.86 -0.32 -4.26
CA GLY A 150 1.53 -1.73 -4.27
C GLY A 150 2.40 -2.56 -5.21
N PHE A 151 2.85 -2.01 -6.34
CA PHE A 151 3.83 -2.67 -7.20
C PHE A 151 5.19 -2.80 -6.52
N LEU A 152 5.68 -1.71 -5.90
CA LEU A 152 6.95 -1.69 -5.17
C LEU A 152 6.94 -2.67 -3.99
N LEU A 153 5.84 -2.74 -3.24
CA LEU A 153 5.68 -3.73 -2.18
C LEU A 153 5.86 -5.15 -2.72
N ARG A 154 5.15 -5.51 -3.79
CA ARG A 154 5.25 -6.85 -4.40
C ARG A 154 6.67 -7.13 -4.89
N TYR A 155 7.32 -6.14 -5.51
CA TYR A 155 8.70 -6.25 -5.94
C TYR A 155 9.65 -6.52 -4.76
N ILE A 156 9.56 -5.72 -3.69
CA ILE A 156 10.36 -5.87 -2.47
C ILE A 156 10.13 -7.26 -1.86
N VAL A 157 8.87 -7.70 -1.75
CA VAL A 157 8.52 -9.01 -1.19
C VAL A 157 9.17 -10.15 -1.97
N VAL A 158 9.13 -10.08 -3.30
CA VAL A 158 9.70 -11.10 -4.17
C VAL A 158 11.23 -11.11 -4.06
N ILE A 159 11.88 -9.95 -4.19
CA ILE A 159 13.35 -9.85 -4.16
C ILE A 159 13.91 -10.18 -2.77
N ALA A 160 13.33 -9.63 -1.70
CA ALA A 160 13.74 -9.96 -0.33
C ALA A 160 13.59 -11.47 -0.06
N GLY A 161 12.52 -12.09 -0.58
CA GLY A 161 12.35 -13.54 -0.55
C GLY A 161 13.46 -14.31 -1.26
N GLN A 162 13.91 -13.85 -2.44
CA GLN A 162 15.02 -14.48 -3.16
C GLN A 162 16.34 -14.34 -2.39
N MET A 163 16.62 -13.16 -1.84
CA MET A 163 17.85 -12.88 -1.09
C MET A 163 17.91 -13.66 0.23
N THR A 164 16.76 -13.94 0.85
CA THR A 164 16.67 -14.76 2.08
C THR A 164 16.52 -16.26 1.79
N GLY A 165 16.93 -16.70 0.59
CA GLY A 165 16.88 -18.11 0.18
C GLY A 165 17.97 -18.97 0.83
N PRO A 166 17.74 -20.29 0.99
CA PRO A 166 18.76 -21.22 1.45
C PRO A 166 19.96 -21.22 0.50
N GLY A 167 21.15 -20.84 1.01
CA GLY A 167 22.41 -20.80 0.27
C GLY A 167 23.03 -19.40 0.07
N VAL A 168 22.42 -18.34 0.59
CA VAL A 168 22.92 -16.95 0.50
C VAL A 168 23.44 -16.42 1.85
N LEU A 169 23.30 -17.19 2.93
CA LEU A 169 23.91 -16.94 4.25
C LEU A 169 24.81 -18.10 4.64
#